data_AF-A0A521GZI3-F1
#
_entry.id   AF-A0A521GZI3-F1
#
_cell.length_a   1.000
_cell.length_b   1.000
_cell.length_c   1.000
_cell.angle_alpha   90.00
_cell.angle_beta   90.00
_cell.angle_gamma   90.00
#
_symmetry.space_group_name_H-M   'P 1'
#
loop_
_entity.id
_entity.type
_entity.pdbx_description
1 polymer ?
#
loop_
_entity_poly.entity_id
_entity_poly.type
_entity_poly.pdbx_seq_one_letter_code
_entity_poly.pdbx_strand_id
1 'polypeptide(L)' 'MIKAFLLGLIISVCAGVWIFTKLNQRTGYGNGASAAKGAAIAGALIFVIVFSIGWFMFG' A
#
# COMPACT_ATOMS: atom_id res chain seq x y z
N MET A 1 19.31 -4.98 1.81
CA MET A 1 18.55 -4.68 0.57
C MET A 1 17.36 -5.61 0.31
N ILE A 2 17.53 -6.92 0.01
CA ILE A 2 16.39 -7.80 -0.35
C ILE A 2 15.33 -7.92 0.76
N LYS A 3 15.75 -7.94 2.03
CA LYS A 3 14.86 -8.02 3.20
C LYS A 3 13.97 -6.78 3.32
N ALA A 4 14.54 -5.59 3.14
CA ALA A 4 13.81 -4.32 3.16
C ALA A 4 12.80 -4.23 2.01
N PHE A 5 13.17 -4.72 0.83
CA PHE A 5 12.26 -4.82 -0.32
C PHE A 5 11.06 -5.72 -0.05
N LEU A 6 11.30 -6.95 0.42
CA LEU A 6 10.22 -7.92 0.70
C LEU A 6 9.28 -7.42 1.80
N LEU A 7 9.83 -6.80 2.86
CA LEU A 7 9.05 -6.24 3.95
C LEU A 7 8.20 -5.04 3.47
N GLY A 8 8.80 -4.14 2.67
CA GLY A 8 8.07 -3.05 2.03
C GLY A 8 6.94 -3.55 1.13
N LEU A 9 7.21 -4.57 0.32
CA LEU A 9 6.24 -5.15 -0.62
C LEU A 9 5.02 -5.73 0.13
N ILE A 10 5.26 -6.58 1.14
CA ILE A 10 4.18 -7.22 1.90
C ILE A 10 3.31 -6.17 2.60
N ILE A 11 3.94 -5.22 3.30
CA ILE A 11 3.21 -4.19 4.04
C ILE A 11 2.39 -3.30 3.08
N SER A 12 2.98 -2.89 1.96
CA SER A 12 2.30 -2.11 0.93
C SER A 12 1.08 -2.82 0.35
N VAL A 13 1.20 -4.11 0.01
CA VAL A 13 0.09 -4.88 -0.56
C VAL A 13 -1.03 -5.05 0.46
N CYS A 14 -0.71 -5.43 1.69
CA CYS A 14 -1.70 -5.56 2.77
C CYS A 14 -2.42 -4.23 3.04
N ALA A 15 -1.67 -3.12 3.12
CA ALA A 15 -2.26 -1.81 3.33
C ALA A 15 -3.11 -1.35 2.14
N GLY A 16 -2.64 -1.57 0.91
CA GLY A 16 -3.39 -1.25 -0.32
C GLY A 16 -4.74 -1.98 -0.37
N VAL A 17 -4.77 -3.27 -0.08
CA VAL A 17 -6.02 -4.06 -0.01
C VAL A 17 -6.95 -3.55 1.09
N TRP A 18 -6.40 -3.22 2.27
CA TRP A 18 -7.18 -2.66 3.37
C TRP A 18 -7.78 -1.28 3.00
N ILE A 19 -7.01 -0.40 2.39
CA ILE A 19 -7.49 0.92 1.92
C ILE A 19 -8.55 0.74 0.84
N PHE A 20 -8.35 -0.18 -0.11
CA PHE A 20 -9.33 -0.48 -1.14
C PHE A 20 -10.67 -0.92 -0.54
N THR A 21 -10.66 -1.87 0.40
CA THR A 21 -11.89 -2.34 1.05
C THR A 21 -12.58 -1.22 1.83
N LYS A 22 -11.83 -0.35 2.53
CA LYS A 22 -12.38 0.82 3.21
C LYS A 22 -12.98 1.85 2.26
N LEU A 23 -12.32 2.13 1.13
CA LEU A 23 -12.84 3.05 0.13
C LEU A 23 -14.13 2.51 -0.49
N ASN A 24 -14.19 1.22 -0.85
CA ASN A 24 -15.42 0.60 -1.36
C ASN A 24 -16.57 0.62 -0.35
N GLN A 25 -16.28 0.41 0.94
CA GLN A 25 -17.29 0.53 2.01
C GLN A 25 -17.86 1.95 2.10
N ARG A 26 -17.05 2.98 1.86
CA ARG A 26 -17.46 4.39 1.99
C ARG A 26 -18.17 4.92 0.75
N THR A 27 -17.75 4.52 -0.44
CA THR A 27 -18.30 5.05 -1.69
C THR A 27 -19.55 4.31 -2.17
N GLY A 28 -19.95 3.23 -1.48
CA GLY A 28 -20.86 2.23 -2.03
C GLY A 28 -20.15 1.47 -3.16
N TYR A 29 -20.48 0.19 -3.32
CA TYR A 29 -19.81 -0.74 -4.25
C TYR A 29 -19.89 -0.35 -5.75
N GLY A 30 -20.38 0.85 -6.10
CA GLY A 30 -20.45 1.38 -7.46
C GLY A 30 -19.24 2.20 -7.94
N ASN A 31 -18.30 2.60 -7.06
CA ASN A 31 -17.13 3.43 -7.44
C ASN A 31 -15.77 2.70 -7.33
N GLY A 32 -15.76 1.41 -7.66
CA GLY A 32 -14.59 0.53 -7.48
C GLY A 32 -13.34 0.98 -8.24
N ALA A 33 -13.50 1.62 -9.41
CA ALA A 33 -12.37 2.12 -10.20
C ALA A 33 -11.63 3.27 -9.52
N SER A 34 -12.35 4.21 -8.91
CA SER A 34 -11.74 5.33 -8.16
C SER A 34 -11.13 4.85 -6.85
N ALA A 35 -11.80 3.90 -6.17
CA ALA A 35 -11.29 3.26 -4.97
C ALA A 35 -9.98 2.48 -5.24
N ALA A 36 -9.91 1.76 -6.37
CA ALA A 36 -8.70 1.04 -6.79
C ALA A 36 -7.54 1.99 -7.05
N LYS A 37 -7.78 3.12 -7.75
CA LYS A 37 -6.76 4.14 -8.00
C LYS A 37 -6.24 4.74 -6.69
N GLY A 38 -7.14 5.15 -5.79
CA GLY A 38 -6.76 5.71 -4.48
C GLY A 38 -5.96 4.72 -3.63
N ALA A 39 -6.40 3.45 -3.60
CA ALA A 39 -5.70 2.40 -2.88
C ALA A 39 -4.32 2.07 -3.47
N ALA A 40 -4.18 2.09 -4.80
CA ALA A 40 -2.90 1.87 -5.48
C ALA A 40 -1.89 2.98 -5.17
N ILE A 41 -2.32 4.25 -5.22
CA ILE A 41 -1.47 5.39 -4.88
C ILE A 41 -1.03 5.32 -3.41
N ALA A 42 -1.95 5.03 -2.50
CA ALA A 42 -1.63 4.92 -1.09
C ALA A 42 -0.70 3.74 -0.78
N GLY A 43 -0.93 2.57 -1.42
CA GLY A 43 -0.02 1.43 -1.34
C GLY A 43 1.39 1.78 -1.82
N ALA A 44 1.52 2.41 -2.99
CA ALA A 44 2.81 2.83 -3.52
C ALA A 44 3.56 3.80 -2.58
N LEU A 45 2.86 4.76 -1.98
CA LEU A 45 3.45 5.65 -0.96
C LEU A 45 3.96 4.87 0.26
N ILE A 46 3.16 3.93 0.77
CA ILE A 46 3.54 3.08 1.90
C ILE A 46 4.76 2.22 1.54
N PHE A 47 4.81 1.65 0.33
CA PHE A 47 5.98 0.90 -0.14
C PHE A 47 7.24 1.75 -0.07
N VAL A 48 7.20 2.97 -0.62
CA VAL A 48 8.36 3.88 -0.64
C VAL A 48 8.80 4.20 0.79
N ILE A 49 7.88 4.57 1.68
CA ILE A 49 8.19 4.90 3.07
C ILE A 49 8.84 3.70 3.79
N VAL A 50 8.21 2.53 3.73
CA VAL A 50 8.68 1.32 4.42
C VAL A 50 10.00 0.84 3.84
N PHE A 51 10.17 0.91 2.51
CA PHE A 51 11.43 0.57 1.85
C PHE A 51 12.55 1.54 2.27
N SER A 52 12.30 2.84 2.32
CA SER A 52 13.29 3.84 2.78
C SER A 52 13.68 3.62 4.24
N ILE A 53 12.71 3.35 5.12
CA ILE A 53 12.98 3.02 6.54
C ILE A 53 13.78 1.72 6.64
N GLY A 54 13.34 0.67 5.93
CA GLY A 54 14.03 -0.62 5.92
C GLY A 54 15.44 -0.54 5.33
N TRP A 55 15.67 0.36 4.38
CA TRP A 55 17.00 0.62 3.84
C TRP A 55 17.90 1.30 4.85
N PHE A 56 17.37 2.25 5.65
CA PHE A 56 18.13 2.89 6.71
C PHE A 56 18.44 1.94 7.88
N MET A 57 17.53 1.02 8.19
CA MET A 57 17.68 0.08 9.33
C MET A 57 18.46 -1.19 8.98
N PHE A 58 18.45 -1.64 7.73
CA PHE A 58 19.02 -2.93 7.28
C PHE A 58 19.94 -2.82 6.07
N GLY A 59 20.31 -1.60 5.67
CA GLY A 59 21.32 -1.31 4.65
C GLY A 59 22.70 -1.18 5.28
#